data_AF-A0A0R0E7B0-F1
#
_entry.id   AF-A0A0R0E7B0-F1
#
_cell.length_a   1.000
_cell.length_b   1.000
_cell.length_c   1.000
_cell.angle_alpha   90.00
_cell.angle_beta   90.00
_cell.angle_gamma   90.00
#
_symmetry.space_group_name_H-M   'P 1'
#
loop_
_entity.id
_entity.type
_entity.pdbx_description
1 polymer ?
#
loop_
_entity_poly.entity_id
_entity_poly.type
_entity_poly.pdbx_seq_one_letter_code
_entity_poly.pdbx_strand_id
1 'polypeptide(L)'
;MISPGLAISAAAVYAAIYYLIARSALNDLASVDPDYYAYLGAQRGTSANNSTAIIEILFDTECPKPFYPVATRRKLSLARWLLWLSPIVLIAVVLAIIA
;
A
#
# COMPACT_ATOMS: atom_id res chain seq x y z
N MET A 1 -27.63 7.08 -10.83
CA MET A 1 -26.91 5.80 -10.98
C MET A 1 -25.49 6.11 -11.41
N ILE A 2 -24.48 5.61 -10.69
CA ILE A 2 -23.07 5.73 -11.12
C ILE A 2 -22.87 4.69 -12.23
N SER A 3 -22.26 5.05 -13.36
CA SER A 3 -21.99 4.08 -14.41
C SER A 3 -20.95 3.05 -13.93
N PRO A 4 -21.08 1.76 -14.31
CA PRO A 4 -20.10 0.73 -13.97
C PRO A 4 -18.66 1.12 -14.36
N GLY A 5 -18.50 1.80 -15.49
CA GLY A 5 -17.21 2.32 -15.95
C GLY A 5 -16.58 3.34 -15.01
N LEU A 6 -17.38 4.19 -14.35
CA LEU A 6 -16.88 5.16 -13.37
C LEU A 6 -16.45 4.46 -12.07
N ALA A 7 -17.19 3.44 -11.62
CA ALA A 7 -16.83 2.65 -10.45
C ALA A 7 -15.51 1.88 -10.63
N ILE A 8 -15.34 1.22 -11.79
CA ILE A 8 -14.10 0.52 -12.13
C ILE A 8 -12.93 1.50 -12.21
N SER A 9 -13.13 2.66 -12.83
CA SER A 9 -12.09 3.69 -12.94
C SER A 9 -11.67 4.23 -11.58
N ALA A 10 -12.63 4.48 -10.67
CA ALA A 10 -12.36 4.89 -9.30
C ALA A 10 -11.56 3.82 -8.53
N ALA A 11 -11.92 2.55 -8.69
CA ALA A 11 -11.19 1.43 -8.08
C ALA A 11 -9.76 1.30 -8.60
N ALA A 12 -9.54 1.49 -9.91
CA ALA A 12 -8.22 1.46 -10.52
C ALA A 12 -7.34 2.61 -10.00
N VAL A 13 -7.89 3.84 -9.92
CA VAL A 13 -7.19 5.00 -9.34
C VAL A 13 -6.84 4.74 -7.88
N TYR A 14 -7.77 4.18 -7.11
CA TYR A 14 -7.53 3.81 -5.72
C TYR A 14 -6.38 2.81 -5.57
N ALA A 15 -6.39 1.73 -6.36
CA ALA A 15 -5.34 0.71 -6.34
C ALA A 15 -3.97 1.31 -6.73
N ALA A 16 -3.94 2.20 -7.71
CA ALA A 16 -2.72 2.90 -8.11
C ALA A 16 -2.17 3.79 -6.98
N ILE A 17 -3.03 4.58 -6.33
CA ILE A 17 -2.64 5.43 -5.20
C ILE A 17 -2.09 4.58 -4.05
N TYR A 18 -2.80 3.53 -3.67
CA TYR A 18 -2.35 2.57 -2.66
C TYR A 18 -0.97 2.02 -2.99
N TYR A 19 -0.78 1.50 -4.20
CA TYR A 19 0.48 0.91 -4.62
C TYR A 19 1.63 1.92 -4.61
N LEU A 20 1.41 3.14 -5.10
CA LEU A 20 2.43 4.19 -5.13
C LEU A 20 2.88 4.60 -3.72
N ILE A 21 1.94 4.73 -2.77
CA ILE A 21 2.25 5.07 -1.38
C ILE A 21 3.04 3.93 -0.72
N ALA A 22 2.56 2.69 -0.85
CA ALA A 22 3.22 1.52 -0.30
C ALA A 22 4.63 1.32 -0.87
N ARG A 23 4.79 1.50 -2.19
CA ARG A 23 6.10 1.45 -2.86
C ARG A 23 7.03 2.55 -2.40
N SER A 24 6.52 3.78 -2.24
CA SER A 24 7.31 4.89 -1.71
C SER A 24 7.76 4.62 -0.28
N ALA A 25 6.90 4.07 0.57
CA ALA A 25 7.24 3.69 1.94
C ALA A 25 8.33 2.59 1.98
N LEU A 26 8.21 1.56 1.14
CA LEU A 26 9.22 0.52 1.02
C LEU A 26 10.56 1.09 0.53
N ASN A 27 10.55 2.03 -0.42
CA ASN A 27 11.79 2.68 -0.87
C ASN A 27 12.43 3.56 0.21
N ASP A 28 11.65 4.24 1.04
CA ASP A 28 12.18 4.97 2.19
C ASP A 28 12.90 4.02 3.17
N LEU A 29 12.42 2.78 3.36
CA LEU A 29 13.09 1.82 4.23
C LEU A 29 14.50 1.46 3.74
N ALA A 30 14.75 1.49 2.43
CA ALA A 30 16.09 1.23 1.90
C ALA A 30 17.15 2.24 2.38
N SER A 31 16.74 3.42 2.86
CA SER A 31 17.64 4.43 3.46
C SER A 31 17.47 4.56 4.98
N VAL A 32 16.26 4.34 5.51
CA VAL A 32 15.95 4.53 6.93
C VAL A 32 16.30 3.29 7.77
N ASP A 33 16.09 2.08 7.23
CA ASP A 33 16.35 0.81 7.89
C ASP A 33 16.79 -0.23 6.85
N PRO A 34 18.04 -0.11 6.35
CA PRO A 34 18.54 -0.95 5.26
C PRO A 34 18.62 -2.43 5.65
N ASP A 35 18.82 -2.73 6.93
CA ASP A 35 18.88 -4.11 7.43
C ASP A 35 17.48 -4.75 7.38
N TYR A 36 16.45 -4.04 7.83
CA TYR A 36 15.08 -4.52 7.69
C TYR A 36 14.64 -4.60 6.22
N TYR A 37 15.03 -3.63 5.39
CA TYR A 37 14.78 -3.69 3.94
C TYR A 37 15.40 -4.93 3.28
N ALA A 38 16.64 -5.28 3.66
CA ALA A 38 17.33 -6.48 3.18
C ALA A 38 16.68 -7.77 3.71
N TYR A 39 16.27 -7.78 4.97
CA TYR A 39 15.54 -8.91 5.59
C TYR A 39 14.26 -9.25 4.83
N LEU A 40 13.51 -8.24 4.38
CA LEU A 40 12.29 -8.41 3.57
C LEU A 40 12.56 -8.95 2.15
N GLY A 41 13.83 -9.12 1.76
CA GLY A 41 14.20 -9.53 0.39
C GLY A 41 13.81 -8.50 -0.69
N ALA A 42 13.58 -7.24 -0.29
CA ALA A 42 13.17 -6.18 -1.19
C ALA A 42 14.32 -5.75 -2.11
N GLN A 43 13.95 -5.26 -3.30
CA GLN A 43 14.91 -4.85 -4.33
C GLN A 43 14.58 -3.44 -4.83
N ARG A 44 15.64 -2.65 -5.09
CA ARG A 44 15.50 -1.38 -5.80
C ARG A 44 14.95 -1.64 -7.21
N GLY A 45 14.05 -0.78 -7.69
CA GLY A 45 13.44 -0.90 -9.02
C GLY A 45 12.07 -1.60 -9.01
N THR A 46 11.83 -2.55 -9.91
CA THR A 46 10.55 -3.28 -10.00
C THR A 46 10.83 -4.77 -9.85
N SER A 47 10.18 -5.44 -8.89
CA SER A 47 10.40 -6.86 -8.60
C SER A 47 9.18 -7.43 -7.88
N ALA A 48 8.85 -8.71 -8.14
CA ALA A 48 7.75 -9.39 -7.46
C ALA A 48 7.97 -9.47 -5.94
N ASN A 49 9.24 -9.59 -5.50
CA ASN A 49 9.60 -9.61 -4.08
C ASN A 49 9.17 -8.34 -3.35
N ASN A 50 9.08 -7.21 -4.07
CA ASN A 50 8.62 -5.96 -3.48
C ASN A 50 7.15 -5.99 -3.10
N SER A 51 6.33 -6.74 -3.84
CA SER A 51 4.91 -6.91 -3.49
C SER A 51 4.77 -7.69 -2.19
N THR A 52 5.56 -8.76 -2.04
CA THR A 52 5.61 -9.55 -0.80
C THR A 52 6.12 -8.71 0.36
N ALA A 53 7.22 -7.98 0.17
CA ALA A 53 7.76 -7.08 1.19
C ALA A 53 6.72 -6.02 1.62
N ILE A 54 5.97 -5.42 0.69
CA ILE A 54 4.88 -4.49 1.03
C ILE A 54 3.86 -5.17 1.95
N ILE A 55 3.42 -6.39 1.63
CA ILE A 55 2.46 -7.12 2.47
C ILE A 55 3.06 -7.33 3.87
N GLU A 56 4.28 -7.86 3.96
CA GLU A 56 4.95 -8.11 5.24
C GLU A 56 5.03 -6.84 6.09
N ILE A 57 5.47 -5.71 5.53
CA ILE A 57 5.56 -4.45 6.26
C ILE A 57 4.18 -3.95 6.72
N LEU A 58 3.14 -4.11 5.88
CA LEU A 58 1.80 -3.63 6.22
C LEU A 58 1.14 -4.46 7.32
N PHE A 59 1.49 -5.73 7.46
CA PHE A 59 0.99 -6.60 8.53
C PHE A 59 1.92 -6.69 9.75
N ASP A 60 3.16 -6.21 9.65
CA ASP A 60 4.09 -6.14 10.77
C ASP A 60 3.63 -5.12 11.82
N THR A 61 3.22 -5.59 13.00
CA THR A 61 2.75 -4.74 14.10
C THR A 61 3.82 -3.85 14.71
N GLU A 62 5.11 -4.20 14.56
CA GLU A 62 6.24 -3.44 15.08
C GLU A 62 6.70 -2.33 14.12
N CYS A 63 6.29 -2.41 12.86
CA CYS A 63 6.47 -1.35 11.88
C CYS A 63 5.27 -0.39 11.93
N PRO A 64 5.42 0.94 11.72
CA PRO A 64 6.67 1.68 11.71
C PRO A 64 7.37 1.75 13.08
N LYS A 65 8.70 1.65 13.07
CA LYS A 65 9.51 1.80 14.29
C LYS A 65 9.54 3.27 14.77
N PRO A 66 9.70 3.53 16.08
CA PRO A 66 9.65 4.89 16.63
C PRO A 66 10.69 5.87 16.07
N PHE A 67 11.86 5.37 15.66
CA PHE A 67 12.96 6.17 15.12
C PHE A 67 12.80 6.51 13.63
N TYR A 68 11.81 5.96 12.93
CA TYR A 68 11.57 6.29 11.53
C TYR A 68 11.15 7.76 11.36
N PRO A 69 11.60 8.44 10.29
CA PRO A 69 11.16 9.80 9.98
C PRO A 69 9.64 9.90 9.93
N VAL A 70 9.10 11.02 10.41
CA VAL A 70 7.64 11.27 10.45
C VAL A 70 7.01 11.04 9.07
N ALA A 71 7.68 11.44 8.00
CA ALA A 71 7.21 11.24 6.62
C ALA A 71 7.01 9.76 6.30
N THR A 72 8.02 8.91 6.56
CA THR A 72 7.96 7.46 6.30
C THR A 72 6.88 6.79 7.14
N ARG A 73 6.78 7.16 8.43
CA ARG A 73 5.71 6.65 9.31
C ARG A 73 4.32 6.98 8.78
N ARG A 74 4.10 8.22 8.34
CA ARG A 74 2.82 8.65 7.74
C ARG A 74 2.49 7.86 6.48
N LYS A 75 3.46 7.61 5.59
CA LYS A 75 3.25 6.80 4.39
C LYS A 75 2.83 5.37 4.75
N LEU A 76 3.50 4.73 5.72
CA LEU A 76 3.17 3.39 6.19
C LEU A 76 1.77 3.34 6.81
N SER A 77 1.44 4.30 7.68
CA SER A 77 0.09 4.40 8.27
C SER A 77 -0.97 4.61 7.19
N LEU A 78 -0.72 5.49 6.21
CA LEU A 78 -1.65 5.75 5.11
C LEU A 78 -1.86 4.51 4.22
N ALA A 79 -0.78 3.80 3.89
CA ALA A 79 -0.87 2.55 3.13
C ALA A 79 -1.68 1.48 3.90
N ARG A 80 -1.54 1.39 5.22
CA ARG A 80 -2.39 0.51 6.05
C ARG A 80 -3.84 0.96 6.03
N TRP A 81 -4.13 2.23 6.23
CA TRP A 81 -5.50 2.73 6.18
C TRP A 81 -6.17 2.44 4.83
N LEU A 82 -5.45 2.61 3.72
CA LEU A 82 -5.93 2.22 2.40
C LEU A 82 -6.14 0.69 2.32
N LEU A 83 -5.21 -0.13 2.78
CA LEU A 83 -5.43 -1.58 2.81
C LEU A 83 -6.71 -1.95 3.59
N TRP A 84 -6.94 -1.34 4.75
CA TRP A 84 -8.13 -1.57 5.58
C TRP A 84 -9.42 -1.07 4.94
N LEU A 85 -9.37 0.00 4.14
CA LEU A 85 -10.52 0.50 3.38
C LEU A 85 -10.81 -0.32 2.11
N SER A 86 -9.88 -1.17 1.69
CA SER A 86 -9.99 -1.94 0.44
C SER A 86 -11.26 -2.80 0.33
N PRO A 87 -11.72 -3.51 1.39
CA PRO A 87 -12.97 -4.27 1.33
C PRO A 87 -14.20 -3.38 1.05
N ILE A 88 -14.23 -2.16 1.61
CA ILE A 88 -15.33 -1.22 1.41
C ILE A 88 -15.36 -0.75 -0.05
N VAL A 89 -14.19 -0.43 -0.61
CA VAL A 89 -14.06 -0.05 -2.03
C VAL A 89 -14.52 -1.21 -2.94
N LEU A 90 -14.11 -2.43 -2.63
CA LEU A 90 -14.52 -3.64 -3.37
C LEU A 90 -16.04 -3.84 -3.34
N ILE A 91 -16.66 -3.74 -2.17
CA ILE A 91 -18.12 -3.86 -2.02
C ILE A 91 -18.83 -2.75 -2.81
N ALA A 92 -18.37 -1.50 -2.71
CA ALA A 92 -18.96 -0.38 -3.44
C ALA A 92 -18.91 -0.57 -4.96
N VAL A 93 -17.80 -1.12 -5.48
CA VAL A 93 -17.63 -1.42 -6.91
C VAL A 93 -18.58 -2.53 -7.34
N VAL A 94 -18.67 -3.62 -6.56
CA VAL A 94 -19.59 -4.74 -6.86
C VAL A 94 -21.03 -4.24 -6.89
N LEU A 95 -21.45 -3.46 -5.88
CA LEU A 95 -22.79 -2.89 -5.82
C LEU A 95 -23.08 -1.97 -7.02
N ALA A 96 -22.12 -1.16 -7.45
CA ALA A 96 -22.28 -0.28 -8.61
C ALA A 96 -22.33 -1.00 -9.96
N ILE A 97 -21.85 -2.25 -10.04
CA ILE A 97 -21.93 -3.07 -11.25
C ILE A 97 -23.27 -3.80 -11.35
N ILE A 98 -23.85 -4.21 -10.22
CA ILE A 98 -25.09 -4.99 -10.18
C ILE A 98 -26.37 -4.14 -10.04
N ALA A 99 -26.23 -2.84 -9.69
CA ALA A 99 -27.33 -1.88 -9.54
C ALA A 99 -27.60 -1.10 -10.83
#